data_AF-E2CDG6-F1
#
_entry.id   AF-E2CDG6-F1
#
_cell.length_a   1.000
_cell.length_b   1.000
_cell.length_c   1.000
_cell.angle_alpha   90.00
_cell.angle_beta   90.00
_cell.angle_gamma   90.00
#
_symmetry.space_group_name_H-M   'P 1'
#
loop_
_entity.id
_entity.type
_entity.pdbx_description
1 polymer ?
#
loop_
_entity_poly.entity_id
_entity_poly.type
_entity_poly.pdbx_seq_one_letter_code
_entity_poly.pdbx_strand_id
1 'polypeptide(L)'
;MTDTAARSVRFEYTNWRGETAERWATPSEIWWGKTDFHPEPQWLMTAFDHDKGAERDFALRDCRFVSGSEDTPDYTPIASFHFSISKQDIDRHLDRHQEEVETEIKE
;
A
#
# COMPACT_ATOMS: atom_id res chain seq x y z
N MET A 1 -21.27 12.66 -24.02
CA MET A 1 -19.93 12.11 -24.28
C MET A 1 -19.36 11.75 -22.92
N THR A 2 -19.40 10.47 -22.57
CA THR A 2 -18.94 9.98 -21.27
C THR A 2 -17.42 10.04 -21.23
N ASP A 3 -16.88 10.64 -20.19
CA ASP A 3 -15.44 10.78 -19.97
C ASP A 3 -14.82 9.43 -19.61
N THR A 4 -14.57 8.60 -20.63
CA THR A 4 -13.88 7.31 -20.48
C THR A 4 -12.41 7.52 -20.13
N ALA A 5 -11.81 8.66 -20.52
CA ALA A 5 -10.42 8.99 -20.22
C ALA A 5 -10.19 9.14 -18.71
N ALA A 6 -11.11 9.74 -17.96
CA ALA A 6 -11.00 9.90 -16.50
C ALA A 6 -11.04 8.58 -15.70
N ARG A 7 -11.39 7.44 -16.33
CA ARG A 7 -11.51 6.14 -15.64
C ARG A 7 -10.44 5.13 -16.04
N SER A 8 -9.53 5.49 -16.93
CA SER A 8 -8.44 4.61 -17.33
C SER A 8 -7.22 4.78 -16.43
N VAL A 9 -6.53 3.68 -16.14
CA VAL A 9 -5.31 3.65 -15.34
C VAL A 9 -4.14 3.12 -16.17
N ARG A 10 -2.93 3.58 -15.86
CA ARG A 10 -1.68 3.03 -16.36
C ARG A 10 -0.93 2.31 -15.25
N PHE A 11 -0.39 1.14 -15.56
CA PHE A 11 0.37 0.31 -14.62
C PHE A 11 1.31 -0.61 -15.38
N GLU A 12 2.41 -1.01 -14.73
CA GLU A 12 3.22 -2.14 -15.22
C GLU A 12 2.56 -3.45 -14.79
N TYR A 13 2.59 -4.45 -15.66
CA TYR A 13 2.04 -5.76 -15.39
C TYR A 13 2.98 -6.86 -15.87
N THR A 14 3.28 -7.81 -14.97
CA THR A 14 4.07 -9.00 -15.28
C THR A 14 3.14 -10.18 -15.53
N ASN A 15 3.19 -10.75 -16.74
CA ASN A 15 2.35 -11.89 -17.09
C ASN A 15 2.93 -13.23 -16.59
N TRP A 16 2.19 -14.32 -16.79
CA TRP A 16 2.61 -15.67 -16.38
C TRP A 16 3.89 -16.18 -17.06
N ARG A 17 4.33 -15.57 -18.18
CA ARG A 17 5.61 -15.86 -18.84
C ARG A 17 6.78 -15.07 -18.23
N GLY A 18 6.52 -14.21 -17.25
CA GLY A 18 7.52 -13.31 -16.65
C GLY A 18 7.80 -12.07 -17.50
N GLU A 19 6.98 -11.78 -18.51
CA GLU A 19 7.15 -10.59 -19.35
C GLU A 19 6.43 -9.39 -18.70
N THR A 20 7.20 -8.35 -18.37
CA THR A 20 6.67 -7.09 -17.84
C THR A 20 6.43 -6.09 -18.96
N ALA A 21 5.28 -5.42 -18.95
CA ALA A 21 4.99 -4.32 -19.85
C ALA A 21 4.01 -3.32 -19.22
N GLU A 22 4.08 -2.07 -19.67
CA GLU A 22 3.08 -1.05 -19.35
C GLU A 22 1.73 -1.42 -19.99
N ARG A 23 0.65 -1.16 -19.26
CA ARG A 23 -0.73 -1.38 -19.68
C ARG A 23 -1.56 -0.14 -19.47
N TRP A 24 -2.42 0.13 -20.43
CA TRP A 24 -3.48 1.12 -20.30
C TRP A 24 -4.83 0.41 -20.31
N ALA A 25 -5.57 0.46 -19.20
CA ALA A 25 -6.84 -0.25 -19.07
C ALA A 25 -7.90 0.56 -18.30
N THR A 26 -9.18 0.29 -18.59
CA THR A 26 -10.32 0.82 -17.82
C THR A 26 -10.87 -0.28 -16.91
N PRO A 27 -10.68 -0.20 -15.58
CA PRO A 27 -11.19 -1.19 -14.65
C PRO A 27 -12.72 -1.21 -14.57
N SER A 28 -13.30 -2.40 -14.40
CA SER A 28 -14.74 -2.61 -14.17
C SER A 28 -15.05 -3.17 -12.78
N GLU A 29 -14.22 -4.08 -12.26
CA GLU A 29 -14.44 -4.75 -10.97
C GLU A 29 -13.11 -5.18 -10.32
N ILE A 30 -13.07 -5.18 -8.98
CA ILE A 30 -12.03 -5.83 -8.18
C ILE A 30 -12.68 -6.90 -7.33
N TRP A 31 -12.16 -8.12 -7.38
CA TRP A 31 -12.77 -9.28 -6.73
C TRP A 31 -11.71 -10.31 -6.29
N TRP A 32 -12.08 -11.16 -5.33
CA TRP A 32 -11.23 -12.26 -4.85
C TRP A 32 -11.64 -13.58 -5.50
N GLY A 33 -10.71 -14.27 -6.13
CA GLY A 33 -10.98 -15.57 -6.71
C GLY A 33 -9.85 -16.09 -7.60
N LYS A 34 -10.21 -16.90 -8.59
CA LYS A 34 -9.28 -17.53 -9.52
C LYS A 34 -9.93 -17.67 -10.90
N THR A 35 -9.10 -17.76 -11.91
CA THR A 35 -9.50 -17.95 -13.33
C THR A 35 -8.64 -19.05 -13.95
N ASP A 36 -8.95 -19.46 -15.19
CA ASP A 36 -8.12 -20.42 -15.92
C ASP A 36 -6.67 -19.94 -16.12
N PHE A 37 -6.47 -18.61 -16.17
CA PHE A 37 -5.15 -17.99 -16.30
C PHE A 37 -4.49 -17.64 -14.96
N HIS A 38 -5.26 -17.65 -13.86
CA HIS A 38 -4.81 -17.36 -12.50
C HIS A 38 -5.35 -18.44 -11.55
N PRO A 39 -4.75 -19.65 -11.54
CA PRO A 39 -5.34 -20.80 -10.86
C PRO A 39 -5.31 -20.71 -9.32
N GLU A 40 -4.41 -19.90 -8.78
CA GLU A 40 -4.30 -19.64 -7.35
C GLU A 40 -5.24 -18.50 -6.92
N PRO A 41 -6.05 -18.69 -5.85
CA PRO A 41 -6.91 -17.65 -5.31
C PRO A 41 -6.13 -16.38 -4.95
N GLN A 42 -6.56 -15.24 -5.50
CA GLN A 42 -5.93 -13.93 -5.27
C GLN A 42 -6.89 -12.79 -5.61
N TRP A 43 -6.46 -11.56 -5.33
CA TRP A 43 -7.15 -10.35 -5.79
C TRP A 43 -6.95 -10.16 -7.30
N LEU A 44 -8.06 -10.06 -8.02
CA LEU A 44 -8.13 -9.85 -9.46
C LEU A 44 -8.82 -8.53 -9.77
N MET A 45 -8.44 -7.92 -10.87
CA MET A 45 -9.08 -6.74 -11.45
C MET A 45 -9.53 -7.05 -12.86
N THR A 46 -10.83 -7.06 -13.11
CA THR A 46 -11.39 -7.12 -14.46
C THR A 46 -11.31 -5.72 -15.07
N ALA A 47 -10.73 -5.62 -16.27
CA ALA A 47 -10.56 -4.35 -16.96
C ALA A 47 -10.56 -4.53 -18.49
N PHE A 48 -11.01 -3.49 -19.20
CA PHE A 48 -10.81 -3.41 -20.64
C PHE A 48 -9.39 -2.92 -20.95
N ASP A 49 -8.54 -3.79 -21.50
CA ASP A 49 -7.17 -3.50 -21.92
C ASP A 49 -7.20 -2.82 -23.29
N HIS A 50 -6.84 -1.53 -23.34
CA HIS A 50 -6.86 -0.73 -24.57
C HIS A 50 -5.74 -1.11 -25.55
N ASP A 51 -4.62 -1.63 -25.04
CA ASP A 51 -3.50 -2.08 -25.87
C ASP A 51 -3.82 -3.40 -26.60
N LYS A 52 -4.69 -4.21 -26.01
CA LYS A 52 -5.15 -5.50 -26.57
C LYS A 52 -6.55 -5.45 -27.16
N GLY A 53 -7.32 -4.40 -26.89
CA GLY A 53 -8.70 -4.24 -27.33
C GLY A 53 -9.66 -5.31 -26.79
N ALA A 54 -9.44 -5.78 -25.55
CA ALA A 54 -10.19 -6.88 -24.96
C ALA A 54 -10.33 -6.75 -23.44
N GLU A 55 -11.40 -7.33 -22.89
CA GLU A 55 -11.55 -7.50 -21.44
C GLU A 55 -10.60 -8.57 -20.93
N ARG A 56 -9.95 -8.29 -19.80
CA ARG A 56 -8.95 -9.16 -19.17
C ARG A 56 -9.03 -9.06 -17.66
N ASP A 57 -8.73 -10.18 -17.01
CA ASP A 57 -8.48 -10.21 -15.57
C ASP A 57 -6.98 -10.05 -15.31
N PHE A 58 -6.62 -9.07 -14.49
CA PHE A 58 -5.25 -8.83 -14.05
C PHE A 58 -5.11 -9.25 -12.59
N ALA A 59 -4.09 -10.06 -12.30
CA ALA A 59 -3.65 -10.32 -10.93
C ALA A 59 -3.10 -9.03 -10.30
N LEU A 60 -3.77 -8.52 -9.27
CA LEU A 60 -3.39 -7.25 -8.64
C LEU A 60 -2.00 -7.29 -7.98
N ARG A 61 -1.57 -8.47 -7.51
CA ARG A 61 -0.21 -8.65 -6.98
C ARG A 61 0.89 -8.44 -8.02
N ASP A 62 0.56 -8.61 -9.30
CA ASP A 62 1.47 -8.50 -10.44
C ASP A 62 1.34 -7.14 -11.14
N CYS A 63 0.48 -6.25 -10.63
CA CYS A 63 0.32 -4.87 -11.06
C CYS A 63 1.22 -3.93 -10.22
N ARG A 64 2.01 -3.09 -10.89
CA ARG A 64 2.73 -1.98 -10.26
C ARG A 64 2.14 -0.66 -10.75
N PHE A 65 1.41 0.01 -9.85
CA PHE A 65 0.89 1.35 -10.09
C PHE A 65 1.94 2.39 -9.71
N VAL A 66 2.22 3.31 -10.61
CA VAL A 66 3.11 4.44 -10.34
C VAL A 66 2.22 5.65 -10.08
N SER A 67 2.37 6.30 -8.92
CA SER A 67 1.73 7.60 -8.70
C SER A 67 2.35 8.61 -9.66
N GLY A 68 1.52 9.35 -10.40
CA GLY A 68 1.98 10.49 -11.19
C GLY A 68 2.53 11.58 -10.27
N SER A 69 3.79 11.42 -9.86
CA SER A 69 4.60 12.42 -9.19
C SER A 69 6.03 12.23 -9.67
N GLU A 70 6.34 12.78 -10.84
CA GLU A 70 7.70 13.25 -11.06
C GLU A 70 7.98 14.27 -9.94
N ASP A 71 9.12 14.11 -9.26
CA ASP A 71 9.57 14.84 -8.06
C ASP A 71 9.22 14.19 -6.70
N THR A 72 9.87 13.07 -6.38
CA THR A 72 10.27 12.80 -4.99
C THR A 72 11.66 13.40 -4.75
N PRO A 73 11.83 14.46 -3.95
CA PRO A 73 13.16 14.78 -3.44
C PRO A 73 13.59 13.63 -2.53
N ASP A 74 14.73 13.02 -2.86
CA ASP A 74 15.52 12.06 -2.07
C ASP A 74 14.84 11.58 -0.77
N TYR A 75 13.96 10.58 -0.89
CA TYR A 75 13.27 10.01 0.25
C TYR A 75 14.23 9.10 1.01
N THR A 76 14.99 9.67 1.94
CA THR A 76 15.66 8.89 2.98
C THR A 76 14.57 8.22 3.84
N PRO A 77 14.59 6.89 4.05
CA PRO A 77 13.57 6.24 4.87
C PRO A 77 13.54 6.86 6.27
N ILE A 78 12.36 7.30 6.72
CA ILE A 78 12.11 7.78 8.09
C ILE A 78 12.13 6.57 9.05
N ALA A 79 13.29 5.95 9.20
CA ALA A 79 13.54 4.96 10.22
C ALA A 79 14.87 5.29 10.89
N SER A 80 14.88 6.39 11.64
CA SER A 80 15.80 6.62 12.76
C SER A 80 15.19 7.63 13.72
N PHE A 81 14.04 7.27 14.31
CA PHE A 81 13.67 7.85 15.60
C PHE A 81 14.61 7.22 16.65
N HIS A 82 15.79 7.80 16.82
CA HIS A 82 16.58 7.57 18.02
C HIS A 82 15.89 8.34 19.14
N PHE A 83 14.96 7.68 19.84
CA PHE A 83 14.46 8.21 21.09
C PHE A 83 15.57 8.04 22.13
N SER A 84 16.41 9.07 22.27
CA SER A 84 17.36 9.16 23.36
C SER A 84 16.57 9.49 24.63
N ILE A 85 16.01 8.47 25.28
CA ILE A 85 15.61 8.62 26.68
C ILE A 85 16.91 8.69 27.47
N SER A 86 17.20 9.84 28.07
CA SER A 86 18.28 9.90 29.05
C SER A 86 17.85 9.12 30.29
N LYS A 87 18.77 8.44 30.99
CA LYS A 87 18.43 7.73 32.25
C LYS A 87 17.68 8.64 33.25
N GLN A 88 17.98 9.94 33.25
CA GLN A 88 17.32 10.93 34.10
C GLN A 88 15.82 11.09 33.82
N ASP A 89 15.36 10.83 32.59
CA ASP A 89 13.94 10.93 32.24
C ASP A 89 13.15 9.68 32.64
N ILE A 90 13.82 8.53 32.78
CA ILE A 90 13.23 7.29 33.34
C ILE A 90 13.07 7.44 34.86
N ASP A 91 14.10 7.94 35.54
CA ASP A 91 14.09 8.11 37.00
C ASP A 91 12.98 9.09 37.44
N ARG A 92 12.76 10.18 36.68
CA ARG A 92 11.67 11.15 36.94
C ARG A 92 10.27 10.55 36.77
N HIS A 93 10.11 9.45 36.04
CA HIS A 93 8.82 8.77 35.88
C HIS A 93 8.53 7.76 37.00
N LEU A 94 9.58 7.20 37.62
CA LEU A 94 9.46 6.28 38.76
C LEU A 94 9.19 7.02 40.08
N ASP A 95 9.77 8.21 40.29
CA ASP A 95 9.53 8.99 41.53
C ASP A 95 8.07 9.48 41.65
N ARG A 96 7.41 9.80 40.53
CA ARG A 96 6.02 10.28 40.54
C ARG A 96 4.99 9.19 40.88
N HIS A 97 5.32 7.92 40.65
CA HIS A 97 4.44 6.82 41.04
C HIS A 97 4.55 6.46 42.52
N GLN A 98 5.57 6.95 43.24
CA GLN A 98 5.74 6.66 44.66
C GLN A 98 5.05 7.70 45.57
N GLU A 99 4.92 8.96 45.14
CA GLU A 99 4.19 9.99 45.90
C GLU A 99 2.65 9.85 45.85
N GLU A 100 2.09 9.37 44.73
CA GLU A 100 0.64 9.15 44.60
C GLU A 100 0.15 7.95 45.44
N VAL A 101 1.00 6.95 45.67
CA VAL A 101 0.63 5.78 46.51
C VAL A 101 0.71 6.09 48.02
N GLU A 102 1.59 7.00 48.45
CA GLU A 102 1.72 7.35 49.88
C GLU A 102 0.65 8.33 50.38
N THR A 103 0.00 9.08 49.48
CA THR A 103 -1.08 10.02 49.84
C THR A 103 -2.43 9.33 50.03
N GLU A 104 -2.65 8.16 49.43
CA GLU A 104 -3.92 7.41 49.55
C GLU A 104 -3.97 6.45 50.77
N ILE A 105 -2.86 6.26 51.50
CA ILE A 105 -2.78 5.38 52.69
C ILE A 105 -2.91 6.17 54.01
N LYS A 106 -3.01 7.51 53.97
CA LYS A 106 -3.07 8.38 55.17
C LYS A 106 -4.39 9.12 55.41
N GLU A 107 -5.45 8.80 54.67
CA GLU A 107 -6.84 9.17 55.02
C GLU A 107 -7.63 7.94 55.46
#